data_AF-A0AAW1J7C6-F1
#
_entry.id   AF-A0AAW1J7C6-F1
#
_cell.length_a   1.000
_cell.length_b   1.000
_cell.length_c   1.000
_cell.angle_alpha   90.00
_cell.angle_beta   90.00
_cell.angle_gamma   90.00
#
_symmetry.space_group_name_H-M   'P 1'
#
loop_
_entity.id
_entity.type
_entity.pdbx_description
1 polymer ?
#
loop_
_entity_poly.entity_id
_entity_poly.type
_entity_poly.pdbx_seq_one_letter_code
_entity_poly.pdbx_strand_id
1 'polypeptide(L)'
;MIISSWNVRGMNDPLKQQEVLDFLKRHKVDCGAIIETHIKAPSVHAVKRRLFQNYSLVTNLDSHPCGRLWVLWDPSTVNLRVLRMGAQYIHCLLLHISTQRTILVTFVYALNRAIERLELWDQLRSLSTGSLPWVCLGDFNVSLTSDERVGCVVHEREMQEFRDCLRDCSLVDHPYTGGVFTWHNKQENCPK
;
A
#
# COMPACT_ATOMS: atom_id res chain seq x y z
N MET A 1 -10.99 -10.54 -8.88
CA MET A 1 -10.13 -10.08 -7.80
C MET A 1 -8.88 -9.40 -8.35
N ILE A 2 -8.98 -8.08 -8.49
CA ILE A 2 -7.90 -7.16 -8.82
C ILE A 2 -7.64 -6.32 -7.58
N ILE A 3 -6.41 -6.38 -7.08
CA ILE A 3 -5.96 -5.62 -5.92
C ILE A 3 -4.86 -4.68 -6.38
N SER A 4 -4.93 -3.41 -5.99
CA SER A 4 -3.94 -2.41 -6.40
C SER A 4 -3.40 -1.63 -5.22
N SER A 5 -2.26 -0.99 -5.43
CA SER A 5 -1.75 0.05 -4.55
C SER A 5 -1.14 1.18 -5.36
N TRP A 6 -1.44 2.42 -4.99
CA TRP A 6 -0.95 3.60 -5.69
C TRP A 6 -0.56 4.71 -4.71
N ASN A 7 0.73 5.04 -4.68
CA ASN A 7 1.22 6.28 -4.07
C ASN A 7 0.92 7.48 -4.99
N VAL A 8 -0.11 8.25 -4.62
CA VAL A 8 -0.62 9.38 -5.43
C VAL A 8 0.10 10.69 -5.14
N ARG A 9 0.90 10.77 -4.06
CA ARG A 9 1.62 11.97 -3.60
C ARG A 9 0.76 13.22 -3.52
N GLY A 10 -0.44 13.08 -2.98
CA GLY A 10 -1.40 14.14 -2.76
C GLY A 10 -2.63 13.98 -3.64
N MET A 11 -3.79 14.20 -3.03
CA MET A 11 -5.10 14.07 -3.66
C MET A 11 -5.98 15.29 -3.32
N ASN A 12 -5.39 16.43 -2.96
CA ASN A 12 -6.16 17.64 -2.63
C ASN A 12 -6.80 18.30 -3.87
N ASP A 13 -6.19 18.14 -5.04
CA ASP A 13 -6.74 18.60 -6.32
C ASP A 13 -7.95 17.74 -6.75
N PRO A 14 -9.13 18.33 -7.01
CA PRO A 14 -10.29 17.61 -7.52
C PRO A 14 -10.04 16.80 -8.81
N LEU A 15 -9.19 17.28 -9.72
CA LEU A 15 -8.84 16.56 -10.95
C LEU A 15 -8.06 15.28 -10.61
N LYS A 16 -7.12 15.37 -9.65
CA LYS A 16 -6.36 14.22 -9.18
C LYS A 16 -7.25 13.20 -8.48
N GLN A 17 -8.23 13.66 -7.70
CA GLN A 17 -9.22 12.78 -7.10
C GLN A 17 -10.02 12.03 -8.18
N GLN A 18 -10.47 12.73 -9.22
CA GLN A 18 -11.18 12.12 -10.34
C GLN A 18 -10.31 11.09 -11.07
N GLU A 19 -9.02 11.39 -11.27
CA GLU A 19 -8.05 10.45 -11.87
C GLU A 19 -7.94 9.15 -11.06
N VAL A 20 -7.93 9.25 -9.72
CA VAL A 20 -7.95 8.08 -8.82
C VAL A 20 -9.23 7.27 -9.01
N LEU A 21 -10.39 7.92 -9.04
CA LEU A 21 -11.66 7.21 -9.27
C LEU A 21 -11.70 6.54 -10.66
N ASP A 22 -11.24 7.25 -11.68
CA ASP A 22 -11.21 6.76 -13.06
C ASP A 22 -10.26 5.57 -13.20
N PHE A 23 -9.11 5.60 -12.53
CA PHE A 23 -8.19 4.47 -12.44
C PHE A 23 -8.89 3.23 -11.85
N LEU A 24 -9.52 3.37 -10.67
CA LEU A 24 -10.21 2.26 -10.01
C LEU A 24 -11.29 1.65 -10.91
N LYS A 25 -12.08 2.49 -11.59
CA LYS A 25 -13.14 2.06 -12.50
C LYS A 25 -12.59 1.42 -13.77
N ARG A 26 -11.65 2.07 -14.45
CA ARG A 26 -11.07 1.63 -15.72
C ARG A 26 -10.41 0.26 -15.59
N HIS A 27 -9.69 0.05 -14.49
CA HIS A 27 -9.00 -1.21 -14.22
C HIS A 27 -9.84 -2.22 -13.44
N LYS A 28 -11.11 -1.89 -13.14
CA LYS A 28 -12.03 -2.75 -12.37
C LYS A 28 -11.40 -3.24 -11.07
N VAL A 29 -10.76 -2.34 -10.34
CA VAL A 29 -10.10 -2.64 -9.07
C VAL A 29 -11.15 -3.00 -8.02
N ASP A 30 -11.03 -4.20 -7.47
CA ASP A 30 -11.93 -4.69 -6.42
C ASP A 30 -11.57 -4.08 -5.05
N CYS A 31 -10.26 -3.96 -4.77
CA CYS A 31 -9.74 -3.32 -3.57
C CYS A 31 -8.41 -2.60 -3.87
N GLY A 32 -8.32 -1.32 -3.53
CA GLY A 32 -7.17 -0.48 -3.83
C GLY A 32 -6.70 0.32 -2.63
N ALA A 33 -5.38 0.30 -2.36
CA ALA A 33 -4.75 1.26 -1.48
C ALA A 33 -4.36 2.54 -2.22
N ILE A 34 -4.72 3.69 -1.66
CA ILE A 34 -4.29 5.01 -2.08
C ILE A 34 -3.38 5.57 -1.00
N ILE A 35 -2.11 5.77 -1.36
CA ILE A 35 -1.02 6.11 -0.45
C ILE A 35 -0.64 7.59 -0.63
N GLU A 36 -0.29 8.28 0.45
CA GLU A 36 0.03 9.72 0.49
C GLU A 36 -1.12 10.59 -0.04
N THR A 37 -2.35 10.37 0.41
CA THR A 37 -3.49 11.19 -0.03
C THR A 37 -3.34 12.68 0.34
N HIS A 38 -2.62 12.98 1.43
CA HIS A 38 -2.48 14.33 2.01
C HIS A 38 -3.83 15.00 2.33
N ILE A 39 -4.90 14.21 2.44
CA ILE A 39 -6.23 14.67 2.84
C ILE A 39 -6.27 14.69 4.36
N LYS A 40 -6.58 15.84 4.95
CA LYS A 40 -6.71 15.97 6.40
C LYS A 40 -7.94 15.22 6.90
N ALA A 41 -7.89 14.71 8.13
CA ALA A 41 -8.97 13.94 8.76
C ALA A 41 -10.39 14.56 8.60
N PRO A 42 -10.59 15.88 8.78
CA PRO A 42 -11.92 16.49 8.63
C PRO A 42 -12.48 16.40 7.20
N SER A 43 -11.60 16.32 6.20
CA SER A 43 -11.97 16.32 4.78
C SER A 43 -12.22 14.93 4.21
N VAL A 44 -11.80 13.86 4.90
CA VAL A 44 -11.93 12.46 4.46
C VAL A 44 -13.39 12.13 4.14
N HIS A 45 -14.30 12.41 5.08
CA HIS A 45 -15.73 12.12 4.94
C HIS A 45 -16.36 12.91 3.79
N ALA A 46 -15.97 14.17 3.60
CA ALA A 46 -16.46 15.00 2.51
C ALA A 46 -16.05 14.44 1.14
N VAL A 47 -14.78 14.05 1.01
CA VAL A 47 -14.23 13.46 -0.23
C VAL A 47 -14.85 12.10 -0.51
N LYS A 48 -14.96 11.23 0.51
CA LYS A 48 -15.62 9.93 0.40
C LYS A 48 -17.06 10.07 -0.08
N ARG A 49 -17.85 10.97 0.53
CA ARG A 49 -19.26 11.18 0.14
C ARG A 49 -19.40 11.74 -1.27
N ARG A 50 -18.52 12.66 -1.67
CA ARG A 50 -18.63 13.32 -2.99
C ARG A 50 -18.20 12.41 -4.14
N LEU A 51 -17.14 11.61 -3.95
CA LEU A 51 -16.49 10.93 -5.07
C LEU A 51 -16.52 9.40 -4.97
N PHE A 52 -16.35 8.86 -3.77
CA PHE A 52 -16.23 7.43 -3.51
C PHE A 52 -17.49 6.87 -2.83
N GLN A 53 -18.67 7.39 -3.18
CA GLN A 53 -19.93 7.05 -2.51
C GLN A 53 -20.29 5.57 -2.58
N ASN A 54 -19.94 4.91 -3.69
CA ASN A 54 -20.19 3.49 -3.93
C ASN A 54 -19.07 2.59 -3.38
N TYR A 55 -18.00 3.18 -2.85
CA TYR A 55 -16.90 2.44 -2.25
C TYR A 55 -16.99 2.51 -0.72
N SER A 56 -16.56 1.44 -0.09
CA SER A 56 -16.22 1.44 1.32
C SER A 56 -14.78 1.95 1.50
N LEU A 57 -14.51 2.56 2.66
CA LEU A 57 -13.23 3.20 2.96
C LEU A 57 -12.80 2.85 4.38
N VAL A 58 -11.52 2.50 4.53
CA VAL A 58 -10.81 2.56 5.80
C VAL A 58 -9.53 3.36 5.65
N THR A 59 -9.14 4.06 6.72
CA THR A 59 -7.91 4.85 6.74
C THR A 59 -7.10 4.52 7.99
N ASN A 60 -5.79 4.74 7.97
CA ASN A 60 -4.96 4.58 9.16
C ASN A 60 -4.88 5.82 10.07
N LEU A 61 -5.87 6.72 10.00
CA LEU A 61 -5.88 7.96 10.78
C LEU A 61 -5.80 7.73 12.29
N ASP A 62 -6.42 6.67 12.79
CA ASP A 62 -6.39 6.32 14.22
C ASP A 62 -5.01 5.81 14.66
N SER A 63 -4.14 5.45 13.71
CA SER A 63 -2.78 4.95 13.97
C SER A 63 -1.68 5.91 13.53
N HIS A 64 -1.99 6.97 12.77
CA HIS A 64 -1.02 7.97 12.34
C HIS A 64 -1.71 9.31 12.02
N PRO A 65 -1.22 10.45 12.57
CA PRO A 65 -1.90 11.75 12.46
C PRO A 65 -2.10 12.26 11.03
N CYS A 66 -1.21 11.88 10.11
CA CYS A 66 -1.33 12.25 8.69
C CYS A 66 -2.25 11.34 7.86
N GLY A 67 -2.73 10.19 8.37
CA GLY A 67 -3.69 9.33 7.66
C GLY A 67 -3.27 8.94 6.24
N ARG A 68 -2.05 8.45 6.08
CA ARG A 68 -1.39 8.32 4.77
C ARG A 68 -1.84 7.11 3.96
N LEU A 69 -2.56 6.18 4.57
CA LEU A 69 -3.11 5.00 3.91
C LEU A 69 -4.63 5.10 3.88
N TRP A 70 -5.18 5.07 2.68
CA TRP A 70 -6.59 4.83 2.43
C TRP A 70 -6.73 3.50 1.73
N VAL A 71 -7.65 2.64 2.18
CA VAL A 71 -8.02 1.41 1.48
C VAL A 71 -9.48 1.55 1.08
N LEU A 72 -9.70 1.57 -0.24
CA LEU A 72 -11.01 1.65 -0.87
C LEU A 72 -11.36 0.29 -1.45
N TRP A 73 -12.62 -0.14 -1.34
CA TRP A 73 -13.07 -1.36 -1.99
C TRP A 73 -14.52 -1.27 -2.43
N ASP A 74 -14.84 -2.00 -3.50
CA ASP A 74 -16.22 -2.15 -3.96
C ASP A 74 -16.91 -3.22 -3.09
N PRO A 75 -17.90 -2.84 -2.24
CA PRO A 75 -18.58 -3.78 -1.37
C PRO A 75 -19.44 -4.80 -2.13
N SER A 76 -19.70 -4.59 -3.43
CA SER A 76 -20.41 -5.55 -4.28
C SER A 76 -19.51 -6.68 -4.79
N THR A 77 -18.19 -6.52 -4.76
CA THR A 77 -17.24 -7.54 -5.25
C THR A 77 -16.41 -8.17 -4.14
N VAL A 78 -16.11 -7.43 -3.07
CA VAL A 78 -15.32 -7.94 -1.93
C VAL A 78 -15.90 -7.55 -0.58
N ASN A 79 -15.79 -8.48 0.37
CA ASN A 79 -15.98 -8.21 1.79
C ASN A 79 -14.59 -8.12 2.44
N LEU A 80 -14.29 -6.95 3.03
CA LEU A 80 -13.02 -6.66 3.66
C LEU A 80 -13.22 -6.43 5.16
N ARG A 81 -12.47 -7.18 5.98
CA ARG A 81 -12.41 -7.00 7.42
C ARG A 81 -11.00 -6.60 7.83
N VAL A 82 -10.84 -5.44 8.46
CA VAL A 82 -9.57 -5.04 9.07
C VAL A 82 -9.32 -5.93 10.28
N LEU A 83 -8.16 -6.59 10.29
CA LEU A 83 -7.72 -7.43 11.41
C LEU A 83 -6.82 -6.64 12.34
N ARG A 84 -5.85 -5.93 11.77
CA ARG A 84 -4.83 -5.14 12.47
C ARG A 84 -4.49 -3.90 11.65
N MET A 85 -4.07 -2.84 12.33
CA MET A 85 -3.68 -1.58 11.71
C MET A 85 -2.53 -0.99 12.52
N GLY A 86 -1.61 -0.32 11.83
CA GLY A 86 -0.54 0.45 12.45
C GLY A 86 -0.23 1.72 11.66
N ALA A 87 0.78 2.45 12.11
CA ALA A 87 1.19 3.69 11.46
C ALA A 87 1.63 3.50 9.99
N GLN A 88 2.15 2.31 9.67
CA GLN A 88 2.79 1.99 8.39
C GLN A 88 2.03 0.93 7.56
N TYR A 89 0.93 0.37 8.08
CA TYR A 89 0.19 -0.67 7.39
C TYR A 89 -1.30 -0.76 7.77
N ILE A 90 -2.09 -1.37 6.89
CA ILE A 90 -3.44 -1.86 7.19
C ILE A 90 -3.50 -3.33 6.76
N HIS A 91 -3.77 -4.23 7.72
CA HIS A 91 -3.84 -5.67 7.51
C HIS A 91 -5.29 -6.15 7.54
N CYS A 92 -5.69 -6.87 6.50
CA CYS A 92 -7.07 -7.20 6.21
C CYS A 92 -7.26 -8.68 5.86
N LEU A 93 -8.42 -9.21 6.22
CA LEU A 93 -9.00 -10.39 5.62
C LEU A 93 -9.90 -9.94 4.46
N LEU A 94 -9.64 -10.42 3.26
CA LEU A 94 -10.39 -10.07 2.06
C LEU A 94 -11.04 -11.33 1.47
N LEU A 95 -12.37 -11.31 1.39
CA LEU A 95 -13.19 -12.33 0.74
C LEU A 95 -13.72 -11.79 -0.59
N HIS A 96 -13.35 -12.42 -1.70
CA HIS A 96 -13.92 -12.10 -3.01
C HIS A 96 -15.22 -12.87 -3.23
N ILE A 97 -16.31 -12.12 -3.40
CA ILE A 97 -17.69 -12.64 -3.31
C ILE A 97 -17.98 -13.65 -4.42
N SER A 98 -17.61 -13.35 -5.67
CA SER A 98 -17.95 -14.25 -6.79
C SER A 98 -17.18 -15.56 -6.78
N THR A 99 -15.93 -15.56 -6.31
CA THR A 99 -15.09 -16.77 -6.30
C THR A 99 -15.05 -17.47 -4.94
N GLN A 100 -15.63 -16.87 -3.90
CA GLN A 100 -15.56 -17.35 -2.51
C GLN A 100 -14.11 -17.60 -2.05
N ARG A 101 -13.15 -16.82 -2.58
CA ARG A 101 -11.73 -16.95 -2.21
C ARG A 101 -11.41 -15.96 -1.11
N THR A 102 -10.75 -16.43 -0.07
CA THR A 102 -10.31 -15.62 1.06
C THR A 102 -8.79 -15.54 1.07
N ILE A 103 -8.27 -14.32 1.19
CA ILE A 103 -6.83 -14.07 1.33
C ILE A 103 -6.58 -13.06 2.45
N LEU A 104 -5.36 -13.05 2.96
CA LEU A 104 -4.84 -11.96 3.75
C LEU A 104 -4.20 -10.92 2.84
N VAL A 105 -4.42 -9.65 3.12
CA VAL A 105 -3.80 -8.54 2.39
C VAL A 105 -3.25 -7.54 3.39
N THR A 106 -1.99 -7.16 3.22
CA THR A 106 -1.39 -6.05 3.97
C THR A 106 -1.04 -4.92 3.00
N PHE A 107 -1.71 -3.79 3.16
CA PHE A 107 -1.37 -2.56 2.45
C PHE A 107 -0.32 -1.79 3.24
N VAL A 108 0.82 -1.50 2.63
CA VAL A 108 2.01 -0.95 3.29
C VAL A 108 2.32 0.46 2.78
N TYR A 109 2.64 1.36 3.71
CA TYR A 109 3.38 2.58 3.47
C TYR A 109 4.46 2.70 4.54
N ALA A 110 5.65 2.21 4.22
CA ALA A 110 6.78 2.24 5.12
C ALA A 110 7.33 3.67 5.24
N LEU A 111 7.82 4.04 6.42
CA LEU A 111 8.43 5.33 6.66
C LEU A 111 9.78 5.45 5.95
N ASN A 112 10.19 6.68 5.67
CA ASN A 112 11.40 6.96 4.90
C ASN A 112 12.69 6.62 5.67
N ARG A 113 12.68 6.71 7.00
CA ARG A 113 13.89 6.46 7.80
C ARG A 113 14.01 4.97 8.11
N ALA A 114 15.19 4.41 7.85
CA ALA A 114 15.47 2.98 8.06
C ALA A 114 15.10 2.50 9.47
N ILE A 115 15.48 3.27 10.49
CA ILE A 115 15.20 2.93 11.90
C ILE A 115 13.70 2.83 12.19
N GLU A 116 12.87 3.63 11.52
CA GLU A 116 11.41 3.63 11.70
C GLU A 116 10.76 2.44 10.98
N ARG A 117 11.40 1.92 9.92
CA ARG A 117 10.92 0.72 9.21
C ARG A 117 11.13 -0.57 10.00
N LEU A 118 12.06 -0.62 10.96
CA LEU A 118 12.29 -1.82 11.76
C LEU A 118 11.02 -2.26 12.50
N GLU A 119 10.24 -1.31 13.02
CA GLU A 119 8.96 -1.61 13.66
C GLU A 119 7.97 -2.28 12.68
N LEU A 120 7.93 -1.82 11.43
CA LEU A 120 7.11 -2.43 10.39
C LEU A 120 7.54 -3.88 10.12
N TRP A 121 8.84 -4.16 10.07
CA TRP A 121 9.36 -5.51 9.85
C TRP A 121 8.93 -6.47 10.96
N ASP A 122 9.05 -6.06 12.21
CA ASP A 122 8.58 -6.85 13.36
C ASP A 122 7.06 -7.05 13.34
N GLN A 123 6.32 -6.01 12.95
CA GLN A 123 4.87 -6.10 12.78
C GLN A 123 4.51 -7.10 11.67
N LEU A 124 5.17 -7.08 10.51
CA LEU A 124 4.92 -8.05 9.44
C LEU A 124 5.22 -9.49 9.88
N ARG A 125 6.35 -9.73 10.56
CA ARG A 125 6.67 -11.05 11.15
C ARG A 125 5.56 -11.53 12.07
N SER A 126 5.03 -10.66 12.93
CA SER A 126 3.94 -11.02 13.84
C SER A 126 2.60 -11.31 13.16
N LEU A 127 2.41 -10.86 11.91
CA LEU A 127 1.20 -11.11 11.10
C LEU A 127 1.32 -12.39 10.27
N SER A 128 2.54 -12.88 10.03
CA SER A 128 2.82 -14.10 9.27
C SER A 128 2.39 -15.35 10.05
N THR A 129 1.09 -15.67 10.01
CA THR A 129 0.49 -16.76 10.80
C THR A 129 0.20 -18.03 9.98
N GLY A 130 0.50 -18.04 8.69
CA GLY A 130 0.62 -19.24 7.85
C GLY A 130 -0.67 -19.97 7.43
N SER A 131 -1.87 -19.48 7.77
CA SER A 131 -3.12 -20.22 7.52
C SER A 131 -3.85 -19.86 6.21
N LEU A 132 -3.54 -18.72 5.60
CA LEU A 132 -4.18 -18.23 4.37
C LEU A 132 -3.13 -17.66 3.41
N PRO A 133 -3.39 -17.69 2.08
CA PRO A 133 -2.55 -16.96 1.13
C PRO A 133 -2.47 -15.49 1.54
N TRP A 134 -1.27 -14.93 1.53
CA TRP A 134 -1.00 -13.59 2.02
C TRP A 134 -0.28 -12.76 0.97
N VAL A 135 -0.80 -11.56 0.71
CA VAL A 135 -0.19 -10.59 -0.21
C VAL A 135 0.14 -9.32 0.56
N CYS A 136 1.37 -8.85 0.42
CA CYS A 136 1.80 -7.54 0.89
C CYS A 136 2.04 -6.64 -0.33
N LEU A 137 1.46 -5.45 -0.34
CA LEU A 137 1.62 -4.51 -1.45
C LEU A 137 1.59 -3.06 -0.97
N GLY A 138 2.29 -2.21 -1.68
CA GLY A 138 2.35 -0.78 -1.40
C GLY A 138 3.75 -0.23 -1.59
N ASP A 139 4.07 0.79 -0.80
CA ASP A 139 5.34 1.50 -0.90
C ASP A 139 6.19 1.17 0.33
N PHE A 140 7.23 0.38 0.11
CA PHE A 140 8.14 -0.07 1.17
C PHE A 140 9.29 0.91 1.42
N ASN A 141 9.45 1.95 0.59
CA ASN A 141 10.56 2.92 0.68
C ASN A 141 11.97 2.30 0.79
N VAL A 142 12.12 1.04 0.38
CA VAL A 142 13.36 0.27 0.34
C VAL A 142 13.34 -0.63 -0.88
N SER A 143 14.50 -0.86 -1.47
CA SER A 143 14.69 -1.72 -2.64
C SER A 143 15.19 -3.10 -2.19
N LEU A 144 14.88 -4.14 -2.95
CA LEU A 144 15.39 -5.50 -2.72
C LEU A 144 16.80 -5.69 -3.27
N THR A 145 17.10 -5.00 -4.37
CA THR A 145 18.38 -5.08 -5.05
C THR A 145 18.92 -3.68 -5.31
N SER A 146 20.25 -3.58 -5.48
CA SER A 146 20.90 -2.32 -5.86
C SER A 146 20.44 -1.81 -7.23
N ASP A 147 20.09 -2.74 -8.13
CA ASP A 147 19.73 -2.45 -9.52
C ASP A 147 18.36 -1.76 -9.64
N GLU A 148 17.56 -1.77 -8.58
CA GLU A 148 16.29 -1.05 -8.48
C GLU A 148 16.45 0.45 -8.21
N ARG A 149 17.69 0.91 -7.93
CA ARG A 149 18.06 2.31 -7.69
C ARG A 149 19.10 2.83 -8.68
N VAL A 150 19.03 4.13 -8.98
CA VAL A 150 19.96 4.80 -9.90
C VAL A 150 20.37 6.13 -9.28
N GLY A 151 21.69 6.29 -9.04
CA GLY A 151 22.31 7.58 -8.71
C GLY A 151 22.42 7.90 -7.21
N CYS A 152 21.80 7.13 -6.31
CA CYS A 152 21.92 7.35 -4.86
C CYS A 152 22.66 6.20 -4.14
N VAL A 153 23.25 6.50 -2.97
CA VAL A 153 23.96 5.50 -2.15
C VAL A 153 23.00 4.41 -1.72
N VAL A 154 23.31 3.17 -2.10
CA VAL A 154 22.56 2.00 -1.68
C VAL A 154 23.07 1.56 -0.31
N HIS A 155 22.19 1.53 0.68
CA HIS A 155 22.53 1.04 2.01
C HIS A 155 22.23 -0.46 2.12
N GLU A 156 23.25 -1.29 1.90
CA GLU A 156 23.13 -2.77 1.91
C GLU A 156 22.45 -3.28 3.18
N ARG A 157 22.74 -2.67 4.34
CA ARG A 157 22.10 -3.01 5.60
C ARG A 157 20.57 -2.91 5.55
N GLU A 158 20.03 -1.83 4.98
CA GLU A 158 18.58 -1.61 4.89
C GLU A 158 17.91 -2.64 3.99
N MET A 159 18.57 -2.98 2.87
CA MET A 159 18.10 -4.03 1.96
C MET A 159 18.15 -5.40 2.63
N GLN A 160 19.22 -5.69 3.36
CA GLN A 160 19.38 -6.96 4.07
C GLN A 160 18.31 -7.13 5.16
N GLU A 161 18.03 -6.08 5.95
CA GLU A 161 16.96 -6.08 6.95
C GLU A 161 15.58 -6.35 6.30
N PHE A 162 15.33 -5.80 5.11
CA PHE A 162 14.10 -6.06 4.37
C PHE A 162 14.05 -7.50 3.81
N ARG A 163 15.14 -8.00 3.23
CA ARG A 163 15.24 -9.40 2.75
C ARG A 163 15.04 -10.39 3.89
N ASP A 164 15.63 -10.12 5.06
CA ASP A 164 15.44 -10.95 6.25
C ASP A 164 13.97 -10.96 6.68
N CYS A 165 13.30 -9.79 6.70
CA CYS A 165 11.86 -9.73 6.96
C CYS A 165 11.04 -10.58 5.97
N LEU A 166 11.33 -10.50 4.66
CA LEU A 166 10.62 -11.30 3.66
C LEU A 166 10.85 -12.79 3.86
N ARG A 167 12.10 -13.20 4.10
CA ARG A 167 12.46 -14.60 4.39
C ARG A 167 11.74 -15.12 5.63
N ASP A 168 11.78 -14.37 6.72
CA ASP A 168 11.12 -14.75 7.98
C ASP A 168 9.60 -14.85 7.81
N CYS A 169 9.03 -14.06 6.91
CA CYS A 169 7.61 -14.07 6.57
C CYS A 169 7.24 -15.13 5.49
N SER A 170 8.21 -15.84 4.91
CA SER A 170 8.02 -16.69 3.72
C SER A 170 7.35 -15.94 2.55
N LEU A 171 7.63 -14.65 2.43
CA LEU A 171 7.18 -13.81 1.33
C LEU A 171 8.19 -13.86 0.19
N VAL A 172 7.68 -13.92 -1.03
CA VAL A 172 8.47 -13.84 -2.26
C VAL A 172 8.05 -12.61 -3.04
N ASP A 173 9.00 -11.95 -3.68
CA ASP A 173 8.69 -10.85 -4.58
C ASP A 173 7.98 -11.38 -5.83
N HIS A 174 6.85 -10.78 -6.18
CA HIS A 174 6.06 -11.22 -7.32
C HIS A 174 6.69 -10.66 -8.60
N PRO A 175 6.97 -11.50 -9.62
CA PRO A 175 7.42 -11.01 -10.91
C PRO A 175 6.51 -9.90 -11.45
N TYR A 176 7.09 -8.78 -11.85
CA TYR A 176 6.34 -7.66 -12.42
C TYR A 176 6.34 -7.70 -13.95
N THR A 177 5.33 -7.06 -14.55
CA THR A 177 5.30 -6.75 -15.99
C THR A 177 5.09 -5.25 -16.15
N GLY A 178 5.98 -4.56 -16.86
CA GLY A 178 5.92 -3.11 -17.05
C GLY A 178 7.28 -2.43 -16.89
N GLY A 179 7.29 -1.16 -16.47
CA GLY A 179 8.53 -0.43 -16.23
C GLY A 179 9.33 -1.04 -15.07
N VAL A 180 10.66 -1.09 -15.22
CA VAL A 180 11.61 -1.60 -14.20
C VAL A 180 11.53 -0.81 -12.89
N PHE A 181 10.95 0.39 -12.94
CA PHE A 181 11.00 1.37 -11.89
C PHE A 181 9.61 1.95 -11.60
N THR A 182 9.27 2.03 -10.32
CA THR A 182 7.96 2.52 -9.84
C THR A 182 7.98 3.97 -9.36
N TRP A 183 9.16 4.60 -9.28
CA TRP A 183 9.35 5.94 -8.71
C TRP A 183 10.54 6.68 -9.35
N HIS A 184 10.43 8.01 -9.46
CA HIS A 184 11.49 8.91 -9.90
C HIS A 184 11.46 10.19 -9.04
N ASN A 185 12.63 10.73 -8.68
CA ASN A 185 12.75 11.92 -7.84
C ASN A 185 12.81 13.24 -8.61
N LYS A 186 12.80 13.19 -9.96
CA LYS A 186 12.90 14.33 -10.88
C LYS A 186 14.21 15.12 -10.79
N GLN A 187 15.28 14.53 -10.27
CA GLN A 187 16.62 15.10 -10.26
C GLN A 187 17.50 14.38 -11.28
N GLU A 188 18.33 15.13 -12.01
CA GLU A 188 19.21 14.55 -13.04
C GLU A 188 20.35 13.72 -12.44
N ASN A 189 20.86 14.09 -11.26
CA ASN A 189 22.08 13.48 -10.69
C ASN A 189 21.81 12.30 -9.75
N CYS A 190 20.63 12.21 -9.15
CA CYS A 190 20.24 11.14 -8.21
C CYS A 190 18.81 10.72 -8.52
N PRO A 191 18.46 10.28 -9.75
CA PRO A 191 17.08 10.15 -10.21
C PRO A 191 16.18 9.22 -9.37
N LYS A 192 16.78 8.42 -8.46
CA LYS A 192 16.14 7.49 -7.53
C LYS A 192 16.85 7.39 -6.19
#